data_AF-A0A7X9DJZ4-F1
#
_entry.id   AF-A0A7X9DJZ4-F1
#
_cell.length_a   1.000
_cell.length_b   1.000
_cell.length_c   1.000
_cell.angle_alpha   90.00
_cell.angle_beta   90.00
_cell.angle_gamma   90.00
#
_symmetry.space_group_name_H-M   'P 1'
#
loop_
_entity.id
_entity.type
_entity.pdbx_description
1 polymer ?
#
loop_
_entity_poly.entity_id
_entity_poly.type
_entity_poly.pdbx_seq_one_letter_code
_entity_poly.pdbx_strand_id
1 'polypeptide(L)' 'MNRIKEVLEEKGIKQTWLADRLDKSYNMVNRYVQNRQQPRLEVLYQIEEILEVDIQNF' A
#
# COMPACT_ATOMS: atom_id res chain seq x y z
N MET A 1 -4.76 11.86 2.22
CA MET A 1 -5.07 10.45 2.52
C MET A 1 -4.54 9.63 1.35
N ASN A 2 -4.03 8.42 1.58
CA ASN A 2 -3.62 7.53 0.50
C ASN A 2 -4.80 6.63 0.07
N ARG A 3 -4.77 6.14 -1.18
CA ARG A 3 -5.80 5.27 -1.79
C ARG A 3 -5.42 3.79 -1.80
N ILE A 4 -4.46 3.38 -0.96
CA ILE A 4 -3.92 2.00 -0.98
C ILE A 4 -5.05 0.98 -0.75
N LYS A 5 -6.01 1.29 0.13
CA LYS A 5 -7.15 0.40 0.40
C LYS A 5 -8.00 0.17 -0.85
N GLU A 6 -8.39 1.23 -1.54
CA GLU A 6 -9.22 1.17 -2.75
C GLU A 6 -8.51 0.36 -3.83
N VAL A 7 -7.22 0.61 -4.07
CA VAL A 7 -6.44 -0.13 -5.07
C VAL A 7 -6.35 -1.62 -4.74
N LEU A 8 -6.16 -1.97 -3.46
CA LEU A 8 -6.14 -3.37 -3.04
C LEU A 8 -7.50 -4.06 -3.24
N GLU A 9 -8.60 -3.35 -2.96
CA GLU A 9 -9.96 -3.85 -3.18
C GLU A 9 -10.27 -4.02 -4.68
N GLU A 10 -9.93 -3.03 -5.51
CA GLU A 10 -10.12 -3.06 -6.97
C GLU A 10 -9.35 -4.22 -7.62
N LYS A 11 -8.11 -4.47 -7.18
CA LYS A 11 -7.27 -5.56 -7.70
C LYS A 11 -7.55 -6.92 -7.04
N GLY A 12 -8.38 -6.97 -5.99
CA GLY A 12 -8.63 -8.20 -5.21
C GLY A 12 -7.39 -8.73 -4.48
N ILE A 13 -6.46 -7.85 -4.12
CA ILE A 13 -5.19 -8.20 -3.48
C ILE A 13 -5.31 -8.12 -1.96
N LYS A 14 -4.78 -9.13 -1.26
CA LYS A 14 -4.76 -9.14 0.21
C LYS A 14 -3.64 -8.25 0.76
N GLN A 15 -3.91 -7.59 1.89
CA GLN A 15 -2.87 -6.82 2.59
C GLN A 15 -1.68 -7.69 3.04
N THR A 16 -1.91 -8.97 3.35
CA THR A 16 -0.82 -9.93 3.67
C THR A 16 0.13 -10.14 2.50
N TRP A 17 -0.38 -10.09 1.27
CA TRP A 17 0.44 -10.19 0.06
C TRP A 17 1.26 -8.92 -0.14
N LEU A 18 0.66 -7.75 0.04
CA LEU A 18 1.40 -6.48 -0.04
C LEU A 18 2.48 -6.38 1.06
N ALA A 19 2.19 -6.90 2.26
CA ALA A 19 3.15 -6.96 3.36
C ALA A 19 4.38 -7.83 3.03
N ASP A 20 4.15 -8.99 2.42
CA ASP A 20 5.22 -9.86 1.93
C ASP A 20 6.07 -9.18 0.85
N ARG A 21 5.43 -8.53 -0.13
CA ARG A 21 6.13 -7.81 -1.21
C ARG A 21 6.94 -6.60 -0.74
N LEU A 22 6.49 -5.92 0.32
CA LEU A 22 7.19 -4.77 0.89
C LEU A 22 8.27 -5.15 1.91
N ASP A 23 8.41 -6.44 2.24
CA ASP A 23 9.20 -6.92 3.38
C ASP A 23 8.85 -6.16 4.67
N LYS A 24 7.54 -6.06 4.96
CA LYS A 24 7.01 -5.37 6.14
C LYS A 24 6.01 -6.23 6.87
N SER A 25 5.89 -6.02 8.17
CA SER A 25 4.84 -6.69 8.94
C SER A 25 3.45 -6.29 8.44
N TYR A 26 2.50 -7.23 8.50
CA TYR A 26 1.09 -6.98 8.20
C TYR A 26 0.56 -5.76 8.97
N ASN A 27 0.93 -5.62 10.24
CA ASN A 27 0.49 -4.51 11.07
C ASN A 27 0.96 -3.15 10.51
N MET A 28 2.17 -3.07 9.97
CA MET A 28 2.69 -1.86 9.33
C MET A 28 1.85 -1.50 8.09
N VAL A 29 1.64 -2.47 7.20
CA VAL A 29 0.83 -2.28 5.98
C VAL A 29 -0.62 -1.93 6.31
N ASN A 30 -1.21 -2.58 7.30
CA ASN A 30 -2.56 -2.26 7.76
C ASN A 30 -2.65 -0.82 8.27
N ARG A 31 -1.62 -0.27 8.93
CA ARG A 31 -1.61 1.15 9.31
C ARG A 31 -1.60 2.08 8.09
N TYR A 32 -0.90 1.70 7.03
CA TYR A 32 -0.90 2.46 5.77
C TYR A 32 -2.27 2.44 5.10
N VAL A 33 -2.84 1.24 4.94
CA VAL A 33 -4.15 0.99 4.30
C VAL A 33 -5.29 1.68 5.05
N GLN A 34 -5.24 1.69 6.38
CA GLN A 34 -6.23 2.36 7.24
C GLN A 34 -5.98 3.86 7.42
N ASN A 35 -5.00 4.44 6.69
CA ASN A 35 -4.59 5.84 6.84
C ASN A 35 -4.22 6.25 8.29
N ARG A 36 -3.84 5.29 9.15
CA ARG A 36 -3.40 5.53 10.54
C ARG A 36 -1.93 5.97 10.62
N GLN A 37 -1.19 5.76 9.55
CA GLN A 37 0.16 6.25 9.36
C GLN A 37 0.40 6.42 7.86
N GLN A 38 1.01 7.53 7.46
CA GLN A 38 1.41 7.71 6.07
C GLN A 38 2.75 6.98 5.82
N PRO A 39 2.87 6.21 4.73
CA PRO A 39 4.16 5.68 4.31
C PRO A 39 5.10 6.81 3.93
N ARG A 40 6.41 6.58 4.03
CA ARG A 40 7.41 7.50 3.47
C ARG A 40 7.35 7.44 1.94
N LEU A 41 7.88 8.47 1.28
CA LEU A 41 7.89 8.57 -0.17
C LEU A 41 8.49 7.33 -0.85
N GLU A 42 9.61 6.82 -0.33
CA GLU A 42 10.24 5.57 -0.80
C GLU A 42 9.27 4.37 -0.77
N VAL A 43 8.52 4.22 0.33
CA VAL A 43 7.54 3.14 0.47
C VAL A 43 6.34 3.35 -0.45
N LEU A 44 5.92 4.60 -0.69
CA LEU A 44 4.88 4.89 -1.66
C LEU A 44 5.30 4.46 -3.07
N TYR A 45 6.52 4.80 -3.50
CA TYR A 45 7.05 4.35 -4.79
C TYR A 45 7.13 2.83 -4.89
N GLN A 46 7.56 2.14 -3.83
CA GLN A 46 7.55 0.67 -3.82
C GLN A 46 6.13 0.11 -4.00
N ILE A 47 5.13 0.71 -3.34
CA ILE A 47 3.74 0.28 -3.48
C ILE A 47 3.22 0.57 -4.90
N GLU A 48 3.58 1.71 -5.50
CA GLU A 48 3.26 2.06 -6.89
C GLU A 48 3.83 1.04 -7.87
N GLU A 49 5.09 0.65 -7.71
CA GLU A 49 5.75 -0.37 -8.53
C GLU A 49 5.13 -1.75 -8.33
N ILE A 50 4.85 -2.15 -7.08
CA ILE A 50 4.28 -3.47 -6.77
C ILE A 50 2.85 -3.60 -7.27
N LEU A 51 2.06 -2.54 -7.14
CA LEU A 51 0.65 -2.53 -7.52
C LEU A 51 0.44 -2.07 -8.96
N GLU A 52 1.48 -1.63 -9.68
CA GLU A 52 1.40 -1.07 -11.03
C GLU A 52 0.33 0.02 -11.13
N VAL A 53 0.37 0.96 -10.19
CA VAL A 53 -0.55 2.12 -10.14
C VAL A 53 0.23 3.38 -9.77
N ASP A 54 -0.31 4.51 -10.18
CA ASP A 54 0.16 5.81 -9.74
C ASP A 54 -0.61 6.20 -8.47
N ILE A 55 0.03 6.25 -7.30
CA ILE A 55 -0.62 6.52 -6.01
C ILE A 55 -0.43 8.00 -5.63
N GLN A 56 0.54 8.69 -6.23
CA GLN A 56 0.83 10.10 -6.01
C GLN A 56 -0.05 11.06 -6.82
N ASN A 57 -0.67 10.63 -7.92
CA ASN A 57 -1.51 11.48 -8.77
C ASN A 57 -3.04 11.37 -8.56
N PHE A 58 -3.50 10.86 -7.41
CA PHE A 58 -4.93 10.82 -7.06
C PHE A 58 -5.28 11.52 -5.74
#